data_AF-A0A1G3ARF6-F1
#
_entry.id   AF-A0A1G3ARF6-F1
#
_cell.length_a   1.000
_cell.length_b   1.000
_cell.length_c   1.000
_cell.angle_alpha   90.00
_cell.angle_beta   90.00
_cell.angle_gamma   90.00
#
_symmetry.space_group_name_H-M   'P 1'
#
loop_
_entity.id
_entity.type
_entity.pdbx_description
1 polymer ?
#
loop_
_entity_poly.entity_id
_entity_poly.type
_entity_poly.pdbx_seq_one_letter_code
_entity_poly.pdbx_strand_id
1 'polypeptide(L)'
;MSRRPTITAAIIALDEARNLAELLPWLAWVDEIVVVDGGSVDATAAVARSHGCRVSVRRFDTFARQRNHALGLATGEWVLWIDADERPTTRLVNEIRRSTRCARYAGYRIPIRSSIFGRTFRGSGTQDDRPVRLARREAAHWVGSVHEQLRVSGRVGQLQGWLTHRTVPDIDAFLAKMHRYTMLEAQARVEAG
;
A
#
# COMPACT_ATOMS: atom_id res chain seq x y z
N MET A 1 15.42 27.55 -11.42
CA MET A 1 15.67 26.18 -10.91
C MET A 1 14.35 25.43 -10.95
N SER A 2 14.24 24.30 -11.66
CA SER A 2 12.98 23.54 -11.72
C SER A 2 12.67 22.94 -10.34
N ARG A 3 11.48 23.24 -9.79
CA ARG A 3 11.05 22.78 -8.47
C ARG A 3 10.95 21.25 -8.45
N ARG A 4 11.47 20.61 -7.40
CA ARG A 4 11.26 19.18 -7.16
C ARG A 4 9.76 18.94 -6.86
N PRO A 5 9.06 18.09 -7.60
CA PRO A 5 7.67 17.75 -7.29
C PRO A 5 7.55 17.06 -5.93
N THR A 6 6.53 17.43 -5.16
CA THR A 6 6.24 16.82 -3.86
C THR A 6 5.44 15.53 -4.00
N ILE A 7 5.68 14.59 -3.10
CA ILE A 7 5.09 13.25 -3.12
C ILE A 7 4.48 12.95 -1.76
N THR A 8 3.20 12.57 -1.75
CA THR A 8 2.50 11.98 -0.60
C THR A 8 2.50 10.46 -0.73
N ALA A 9 2.88 9.74 0.32
CA ALA A 9 2.53 8.33 0.46
C ALA A 9 1.15 8.22 1.14
N ALA A 10 0.21 7.54 0.49
CA ALA A 10 -1.14 7.32 1.01
C ALA A 10 -1.30 5.84 1.38
N ILE A 11 -1.58 5.60 2.66
CA ILE A 11 -1.73 4.27 3.26
C ILE A 11 -3.14 4.17 3.85
N ILE A 12 -3.79 3.04 3.61
CA ILE A 12 -4.99 2.64 4.36
C ILE A 12 -4.59 1.49 5.29
N ALA A 13 -5.12 1.46 6.50
CA ALA A 13 -4.70 0.48 7.51
C ALA A 13 -5.89 0.03 8.36
N LEU A 14 -5.85 -1.22 8.83
CA LEU A 14 -6.75 -1.76 9.84
C LEU A 14 -6.00 -2.86 10.61
N ASP A 15 -5.68 -2.61 11.87
CA ASP A 15 -4.89 -3.50 12.74
C ASP A 15 -3.49 -3.83 12.17
N GLU A 16 -2.77 -2.80 11.73
CA GLU A 16 -1.49 -2.85 11.03
C GLU A 16 -0.33 -2.23 11.84
N ALA A 17 -0.41 -2.14 13.16
CA ALA A 17 0.58 -1.43 13.98
C ALA A 17 2.02 -1.92 13.73
N ARG A 18 2.23 -3.24 13.67
CA ARG A 18 3.54 -3.87 13.39
C ARG A 18 4.04 -3.52 11.99
N ASN A 19 3.19 -3.68 10.98
CA ASN A 19 3.55 -3.47 9.59
C ASN A 19 3.87 -2.00 9.31
N LEU A 20 3.12 -1.07 9.91
CA LEU A 20 3.41 0.37 9.83
C LEU A 20 4.74 0.72 10.48
N ALA A 21 5.02 0.23 11.70
CA ALA A 21 6.30 0.51 12.38
C ALA A 21 7.50 0.09 11.51
N GLU A 22 7.38 -1.00 10.77
CA GLU A 22 8.41 -1.46 9.84
C GLU A 22 8.42 -0.73 8.48
N LEU A 23 7.27 -0.26 7.98
CA LEU A 23 7.13 0.40 6.68
C LEU A 23 7.63 1.85 6.72
N LEU A 24 7.21 2.61 7.73
CA LEU A 24 7.37 4.07 7.74
C LEU A 24 8.82 4.53 7.57
N PRO A 25 9.86 3.87 8.12
CA PRO A 25 11.26 4.21 7.83
C PRO A 25 11.65 4.11 6.35
N TRP A 26 11.03 3.20 5.58
CA TRP A 26 11.26 3.05 4.13
C TRP A 26 10.66 4.18 3.30
N LEU A 27 9.81 5.00 3.91
CA LEU A 27 9.12 6.11 3.26
C LEU A 27 9.74 7.46 3.59
N ALA A 28 10.87 7.53 4.32
CA ALA A 28 11.55 8.78 4.67
C ALA A 28 11.99 9.67 3.47
N TRP A 29 11.84 9.18 2.24
CA TRP A 29 12.16 9.90 1.01
C TRP A 29 10.99 10.71 0.42
N VAL A 30 9.76 10.48 0.89
CA VAL A 30 8.55 11.24 0.49
C VAL A 30 8.40 12.49 1.35
N ASP A 31 7.57 13.43 0.89
CA ASP A 31 7.41 14.73 1.55
C ASP A 31 6.26 14.73 2.57
N GLU A 32 5.29 13.82 2.42
CA GLU A 32 4.14 13.66 3.32
C GLU A 32 3.73 12.18 3.39
N ILE A 33 3.28 11.72 4.56
CA ILE A 33 2.64 10.41 4.72
C ILE A 33 1.24 10.61 5.30
N VAL A 34 0.23 10.15 4.57
CA VAL A 34 -1.18 10.11 5.00
C VAL A 34 -1.54 8.68 5.33
N VAL A 35 -2.06 8.45 6.53
CA VAL A 35 -2.61 7.17 6.98
C VAL A 35 -4.09 7.32 7.26
N VAL A 36 -4.91 6.52 6.60
CA VAL A 36 -6.34 6.39 6.90
C VAL A 36 -6.56 5.07 7.62
N ASP A 37 -6.82 5.17 8.92
CA ASP A 37 -7.12 4.03 9.78
C ASP A 37 -8.63 3.71 9.71
N GLY A 38 -8.94 2.46 9.36
CA GLY A 38 -10.28 1.89 9.22
C GLY A 38 -11.05 1.68 10.52
N GLY A 39 -10.48 2.05 11.66
CA GLY A 39 -11.04 1.83 12.99
C GLY A 39 -10.34 0.68 13.72
N SER A 40 -9.02 0.66 13.67
CA SER A 40 -8.19 -0.34 14.33
C SER A 40 -8.44 -0.35 15.84
N VAL A 41 -8.34 -1.54 16.42
CA VAL A 41 -8.39 -1.75 17.88
C VAL A 41 -7.00 -1.89 18.49
N ASP A 42 -5.98 -2.09 17.66
CA ASP A 42 -4.59 -2.08 18.06
C ASP A 42 -3.98 -0.65 18.08
N ALA A 43 -2.64 -0.57 18.16
CA ALA A 43 -1.91 0.69 18.21
C ALA A 43 -1.70 1.37 16.83
N THR A 44 -2.37 0.95 15.75
CA THR A 44 -2.12 1.41 14.36
C THR A 44 -2.05 2.93 14.25
N ALA A 45 -3.09 3.64 14.70
CA ALA A 45 -3.12 5.10 14.63
C ALA A 45 -2.04 5.76 15.50
N ALA A 46 -1.72 5.18 16.66
CA ALA A 46 -0.69 5.72 17.56
C ALA A 46 0.71 5.58 16.94
N VAL A 47 1.02 4.43 16.34
CA VAL A 47 2.28 4.18 15.62
C VAL A 47 2.44 5.12 14.44
N ALA A 48 1.39 5.33 13.64
CA ALA A 48 1.45 6.26 12.52
C ALA A 48 1.72 7.70 12.98
N ARG A 49 1.03 8.17 14.04
CA ARG A 49 1.23 9.51 14.60
C ARG A 49 2.65 9.70 15.17
N SER A 50 3.21 8.71 15.84
CA SER A 50 4.56 8.82 16.41
C SER A 50 5.66 8.98 15.36
N HIS A 51 5.39 8.55 14.12
CA HIS A 51 6.27 8.75 12.96
C HIS A 51 5.97 10.04 12.18
N GLY A 52 5.13 10.94 12.72
CA GLY A 52 4.80 12.21 12.07
C GLY A 52 3.82 12.10 10.90
N CYS A 53 3.10 10.98 10.76
CA CYS A 53 2.10 10.83 9.70
C CYS A 53 0.87 11.70 9.99
N ARG A 54 0.23 12.18 8.92
CA ARG A 54 -1.13 12.73 8.98
C ARG A 54 -2.12 11.57 9.08
N VAL A 55 -2.71 11.38 10.25
CA VAL A 55 -3.62 10.25 10.53
C VAL A 55 -5.08 10.71 10.56
N SER A 56 -5.93 10.01 9.81
CA SER A 56 -7.39 10.12 9.90
C SER A 56 -7.99 8.78 10.26
N VAL A 57 -8.78 8.73 11.33
CA VAL A 57 -9.52 7.52 11.71
C VAL A 57 -10.94 7.63 11.16
N ARG A 58 -11.41 6.61 10.44
CA ARG A 58 -12.80 6.50 9.99
C ARG A 58 -13.20 5.05 9.86
N ARG A 59 -14.48 4.75 10.10
CA ARG A 59 -15.01 3.40 9.92
C ARG A 59 -14.73 2.90 8.51
N PHE A 60 -14.21 1.67 8.41
CA PHE A 60 -14.03 1.00 7.14
C PHE A 60 -15.36 0.73 6.45
N ASP A 61 -15.48 1.21 5.22
CA ASP A 61 -16.60 0.95 4.32
C ASP A 61 -16.14 0.20 3.07
N THR A 62 -15.43 0.86 2.15
CA THR A 62 -14.85 0.22 0.96
C THR A 62 -13.42 0.70 0.73
N PHE A 63 -12.60 -0.15 0.11
CA PHE A 63 -11.24 0.20 -0.26
C PHE A 63 -11.16 1.48 -1.11
N ALA A 64 -12.03 1.61 -2.13
CA ALA A 64 -12.06 2.81 -2.97
C ALA A 64 -12.38 4.08 -2.17
N ARG A 65 -13.35 4.04 -1.23
CA ARG A 65 -13.69 5.19 -0.39
C ARG A 65 -12.58 5.54 0.59
N GLN A 66 -11.91 4.54 1.18
CA GLN A 66 -10.74 4.77 2.02
C GLN A 66 -9.60 5.42 1.24
N ARG A 67 -9.29 4.91 0.03
CA ARG A 67 -8.22 5.47 -0.80
C ARG A 67 -8.56 6.85 -1.36
N ASN A 68 -9.83 7.13 -1.66
CA ASN A 68 -10.29 8.47 -2.03
C ASN A 68 -10.25 9.44 -0.84
N HIS A 69 -10.55 8.99 0.38
CA HIS A 69 -10.39 9.80 1.58
C HIS A 69 -8.92 10.16 1.81
N ALA A 70 -8.02 9.17 1.68
CA ALA A 70 -6.58 9.40 1.75
C ALA A 70 -6.10 10.39 0.68
N LEU A 71 -6.60 10.25 -0.56
CA LEU A 71 -6.31 11.16 -1.66
C LEU A 71 -6.76 12.60 -1.37
N GLY A 72 -7.93 12.79 -0.75
CA GLY A 72 -8.44 14.11 -0.36
C GLY A 72 -7.64 14.78 0.76
N LEU A 73 -6.94 13.99 1.58
CA LEU A 73 -6.04 14.50 2.62
C LEU A 73 -4.63 14.79 2.10
N ALA A 74 -4.23 14.21 0.97
CA ALA A 74 -2.90 14.38 0.40
C ALA A 74 -2.68 15.82 -0.09
N THR A 75 -1.50 16.38 0.18
CA THR A 75 -1.11 17.72 -0.26
C THR A 75 -0.03 17.70 -1.36
N GLY A 76 0.62 16.55 -1.56
CA GLY A 76 1.62 16.35 -2.61
C GLY A 76 1.07 16.52 -4.03
N GLU A 77 1.94 16.91 -4.97
CA GLU A 77 1.61 16.92 -6.39
C GLU A 77 1.34 15.50 -6.92
N TRP A 78 2.07 14.53 -6.37
CA TRP A 78 1.95 13.11 -6.67
C TRP A 78 1.53 12.34 -5.42
N VAL A 79 0.74 11.29 -5.63
CA VAL A 79 0.33 10.36 -4.57
C VAL A 79 0.81 8.96 -4.93
N LEU A 80 1.56 8.35 -4.02
CA LEU A 80 1.98 6.94 -4.05
C LEU A 80 1.07 6.16 -3.09
N TRP A 81 0.25 5.27 -3.62
CA TRP A 81 -0.49 4.30 -2.80
C TRP A 81 0.41 3.13 -2.48
N ILE A 82 0.55 2.83 -1.20
CA ILE A 82 1.34 1.71 -0.69
C ILE A 82 0.60 1.08 0.49
N ASP A 83 0.52 -0.24 0.51
CA ASP A 83 -0.15 -0.98 1.59
C ASP A 83 0.85 -1.24 2.74
N ALA A 84 0.37 -1.44 3.97
CA ALA A 84 1.21 -1.49 5.17
C ALA A 84 2.27 -2.63 5.15
N ASP A 85 2.00 -3.70 4.42
CA ASP A 85 2.83 -4.90 4.25
C ASP A 85 3.71 -4.87 2.97
N GLU A 86 3.71 -3.77 2.22
CA GLU A 86 4.54 -3.58 1.03
C GLU A 86 5.82 -2.79 1.36
N ARG A 87 6.92 -3.02 0.64
CA ARG A 87 8.17 -2.25 0.78
C ARG A 87 8.69 -1.79 -0.57
N PRO A 88 9.00 -0.49 -0.78
CA PRO A 88 9.56 -0.03 -2.03
C PRO A 88 11.04 -0.40 -2.14
N THR A 89 11.43 -0.98 -3.27
CA THR A 89 12.86 -1.20 -3.56
C THR A 89 13.59 0.12 -3.80
N THR A 90 14.89 0.18 -3.50
CA THR A 90 15.73 1.36 -3.80
C THR A 90 15.68 1.72 -5.29
N ARG A 91 15.57 0.73 -6.17
CA ARG A 91 15.36 0.92 -7.61
C ARG A 91 14.06 1.68 -7.88
N LEU A 92 12.95 1.25 -7.28
CA LEU A 92 11.65 1.91 -7.42
C LEU A 92 11.71 3.35 -6.92
N VAL A 93 12.27 3.60 -5.74
CA VAL A 93 12.40 4.95 -5.17
C VAL A 93 13.13 5.89 -6.11
N ASN A 94 14.28 5.46 -6.65
CA ASN A 94 15.07 6.25 -7.60
C ASN A 94 14.32 6.49 -8.92
N GLU A 95 13.56 5.50 -9.38
CA GLU A 95 12.77 5.61 -10.59
C GLU A 95 11.59 6.57 -10.42
N ILE A 96 10.87 6.52 -9.30
CA ILE A 96 9.80 7.48 -8.97
C ILE A 96 10.35 8.91 -8.96
N ARG A 97 11.45 9.15 -8.24
CA ARG A 97 12.08 10.49 -8.14
C ARG A 97 12.47 11.09 -9.50
N ARG A 98 12.87 10.26 -10.46
CA ARG A 98 13.18 10.71 -11.83
C ARG A 98 11.90 10.93 -12.63
N SER A 99 10.98 9.97 -12.59
CA SER A 99 9.76 9.95 -13.38
C SER A 99 8.82 11.11 -13.04
N THR A 100 8.66 11.46 -11.76
CA THR A 100 7.76 12.55 -11.34
C THR A 100 8.19 13.93 -11.82
N ARG A 101 9.47 14.12 -12.18
CA ARG A 101 10.01 15.37 -12.77
C ARG A 101 9.62 15.56 -14.23
N CYS A 102 9.14 14.52 -14.90
CA CYS A 102 8.73 14.57 -16.30
C CYS A 102 7.21 14.75 -16.41
N ALA A 103 6.75 15.80 -17.11
CA ALA A 103 5.32 16.07 -17.31
C ALA A 103 4.64 15.13 -18.33
N ARG A 104 5.31 14.08 -18.81
CA ARG A 104 4.82 13.20 -19.88
C ARG A 104 3.66 12.30 -19.44
N TYR A 105 3.63 11.91 -18.18
CA TYR A 105 2.67 10.94 -17.64
C TYR A 105 1.91 11.55 -16.46
N ALA A 106 0.63 11.19 -16.33
CA ALA A 106 -0.22 11.54 -15.20
C ALA A 106 -0.24 10.43 -14.13
N GLY A 107 0.26 9.24 -14.46
CA GLY A 107 0.36 8.12 -13.54
C GLY A 107 1.32 7.04 -14.01
N TYR A 108 1.61 6.10 -13.13
CA TYR A 108 2.53 5.01 -13.37
C TYR A 108 2.03 3.70 -12.75
N ARG A 109 2.15 2.64 -13.54
CA ARG A 109 1.99 1.26 -13.09
C ARG A 109 3.27 0.81 -12.38
N ILE A 110 3.11 0.22 -11.20
CA ILE A 110 4.22 -0.29 -10.38
C ILE A 110 3.98 -1.79 -10.19
N PRO A 111 4.92 -2.66 -10.62
CA PRO A 111 4.86 -4.08 -10.33
C PRO A 111 4.88 -4.35 -8.82
N ILE A 112 4.10 -5.33 -8.39
CA ILE A 112 4.14 -5.85 -7.02
C ILE A 112 4.69 -7.27 -7.09
N ARG A 113 5.66 -7.59 -6.25
CA ARG A 113 6.26 -8.93 -6.17
C ARG A 113 6.09 -9.47 -4.77
N SER A 114 5.35 -10.56 -4.65
CA SER A 114 5.24 -11.29 -3.39
C SER A 114 6.56 -11.98 -3.04
N SER A 115 6.98 -11.84 -1.80
CA SER A 115 8.06 -12.64 -1.22
C SER A 115 7.51 -13.51 -0.09
N ILE A 116 7.92 -14.79 -0.10
CA ILE A 116 7.62 -15.76 0.96
C ILE A 116 8.98 -16.23 1.49
N PHE A 117 9.21 -16.11 2.80
CA PHE A 117 10.48 -16.48 3.47
C PHE A 117 11.74 -15.82 2.86
N GLY A 118 11.66 -14.56 2.46
CA GLY A 118 12.79 -13.83 1.87
C GLY A 118 13.23 -14.32 0.48
N ARG A 119 12.54 -15.31 -0.09
CA ARG A 119 12.71 -15.73 -1.48
C ARG A 119 11.63 -15.10 -2.33
N THR A 120 12.01 -14.63 -3.51
CA THR A 120 11.04 -14.25 -4.54
C THR A 120 10.42 -15.55 -5.04
N PHE A 121 9.13 -15.74 -4.80
CA PHE A 121 8.42 -16.82 -5.48
C PHE A 121 8.50 -16.52 -6.98
N ARG A 122 8.72 -17.50 -7.85
CA ARG A 122 8.69 -17.34 -9.32
C ARG A 122 7.76 -18.42 -9.85
N GLY A 123 6.45 -18.16 -9.90
CA GLY A 123 5.48 -19.17 -10.34
C GLY A 123 4.05 -19.08 -9.80
N SER A 124 3.71 -18.07 -9.01
CA SER A 124 2.30 -17.79 -8.67
C SER A 124 1.76 -16.80 -9.68
N GLY A 125 0.56 -17.02 -10.23
CA GLY A 125 -0.10 -16.14 -11.21
C GLY A 125 -0.37 -14.69 -10.75
N THR A 126 0.17 -14.28 -9.62
CA THR A 126 0.08 -12.95 -8.98
C THR A 126 1.26 -12.02 -9.30
N GLN A 127 2.27 -12.46 -10.08
CA GLN A 127 3.52 -11.70 -10.28
C GLN A 127 3.50 -10.65 -11.40
N ASP A 128 2.49 -10.68 -12.26
CA ASP A 128 2.37 -9.75 -13.38
C ASP A 128 1.40 -8.59 -13.12
N ASP A 129 0.84 -8.51 -11.90
CA ASP A 129 0.00 -7.39 -11.52
C ASP A 129 0.83 -6.10 -11.45
N ARG A 130 0.47 -5.19 -12.36
CA ARG A 130 1.04 -3.84 -12.47
C ARG A 130 -0.08 -2.81 -12.28
N PRO A 131 -0.66 -2.72 -11.07
CA PRO A 131 -1.66 -1.72 -10.77
C PRO A 131 -1.05 -0.32 -10.88
N VAL A 132 -1.90 0.67 -11.15
CA VAL A 132 -1.49 2.06 -11.04
C VAL A 132 -1.38 2.40 -9.55
N ARG A 133 -0.16 2.66 -9.09
CA ARG A 133 0.15 2.94 -7.67
C ARG A 133 0.75 4.33 -7.47
N LEU A 134 1.07 5.05 -8.53
CA LEU A 134 1.56 6.43 -8.46
C LEU A 134 0.80 7.27 -9.48
N ALA A 135 0.22 8.39 -9.06
CA ALA A 135 -0.47 9.31 -9.97
C ALA A 135 -0.42 10.75 -9.46
N ARG A 136 -0.62 11.70 -10.38
CA ARG A 136 -0.84 13.10 -10.02
C ARG A 136 -2.13 13.21 -9.23
N ARG A 137 -2.10 13.92 -8.11
CA ARG A 137 -3.24 14.05 -7.20
C ARG A 137 -4.53 14.47 -7.91
N GLU A 138 -4.45 15.53 -8.71
CA GLU A 138 -5.60 16.10 -9.45
C GLU A 138 -6.09 15.24 -10.61
N ALA A 139 -5.32 14.22 -11.02
CA ALA A 139 -5.68 13.34 -12.12
C ALA A 139 -6.20 11.98 -11.66
N ALA A 140 -6.20 11.71 -10.34
CA ALA A 140 -6.45 10.38 -9.80
C ALA A 140 -7.83 10.27 -9.16
N HIS A 141 -8.50 9.14 -9.34
CA HIS A 141 -9.73 8.80 -8.62
C HIS A 141 -9.92 7.29 -8.52
N TRP A 142 -10.23 6.77 -7.33
CA TRP A 142 -10.54 5.35 -7.14
C TRP A 142 -12.01 5.07 -7.39
N VAL A 143 -12.29 4.02 -8.17
CA VAL A 143 -13.66 3.54 -8.46
C VAL A 143 -13.78 2.05 -8.17
N GLY A 144 -15.01 1.57 -7.97
CA GLY A 144 -15.31 0.15 -7.75
C GLY A 144 -15.58 -0.19 -6.27
N SER A 145 -16.36 -1.24 -6.05
CA SER A 145 -16.77 -1.70 -4.70
C SER A 145 -16.06 -2.99 -4.25
N VAL A 146 -15.76 -3.91 -5.18
CA VAL A 146 -15.15 -5.23 -4.92
C VAL A 146 -13.77 -5.39 -5.58
N HIS A 147 -13.57 -4.74 -6.74
CA HIS A 147 -12.28 -4.66 -7.43
C HIS A 147 -11.98 -3.19 -7.71
N GLU A 148 -11.47 -2.49 -6.72
CA GLU A 148 -11.16 -1.08 -6.89
C GLU A 148 -10.04 -0.86 -7.91
N GLN A 149 -10.22 0.16 -8.74
CA GLN A 149 -9.25 0.56 -9.74
C GLN A 149 -8.98 2.05 -9.64
N LEU A 150 -7.71 2.43 -9.70
CA LEU A 150 -7.32 3.82 -9.83
C LEU A 150 -7.49 4.26 -11.29
N ARG A 151 -8.48 5.13 -11.52
CA ARG A 151 -8.63 5.85 -12.78
C ARG A 151 -7.70 7.05 -12.76
N VAL A 152 -6.99 7.25 -13.87
CA VAL A 152 -6.10 8.39 -14.07
C VAL A 152 -6.46 9.12 -15.36
N SER A 153 -6.74 10.41 -15.24
CA SER A 153 -6.97 11.30 -16.38
C SER A 153 -5.63 11.71 -16.99
N GLY A 154 -5.19 10.96 -18.00
CA GLY A 154 -3.96 11.25 -18.76
C GLY A 154 -3.17 10.00 -19.11
N ARG A 155 -1.94 10.19 -19.62
CA ARG A 155 -1.07 9.07 -20.02
C ARG A 155 -0.54 8.35 -18.79
N VAL A 156 -0.61 7.02 -18.79
CA VAL A 156 -0.05 6.17 -17.73
C VAL A 156 1.22 5.47 -18.25
N GLY A 157 2.32 5.66 -17.53
CA GLY A 157 3.60 4.99 -17.80
C GLY A 157 3.75 3.68 -17.03
N GLN A 158 4.89 3.00 -17.20
CA GLN A 158 5.23 1.80 -16.45
C GLN A 158 6.61 1.96 -15.82
N LEU A 159 6.72 1.63 -14.53
CA LEU A 159 8.00 1.56 -13.83
C LEU A 159 8.50 0.12 -13.79
N GLN A 160 9.82 -0.05 -13.66
CA GLN A 160 10.47 -1.35 -13.62
C GLN A 160 10.89 -1.76 -12.21
N GLY A 161 11.15 -0.79 -11.32
CA GLY A 161 11.24 -1.05 -9.89
C GLY A 161 9.90 -1.52 -9.34
N TRP A 162 9.93 -2.34 -8.29
CA TRP A 162 8.73 -2.97 -7.73
C TRP A 162 8.56 -2.69 -6.24
N LEU A 163 7.33 -2.89 -5.78
CA LEU A 163 6.97 -3.05 -4.38
C LEU A 163 7.14 -4.53 -4.01
N THR A 164 7.82 -4.81 -2.92
CA THR A 164 7.90 -6.17 -2.35
C THR A 164 6.75 -6.33 -1.36
N HIS A 165 5.85 -7.27 -1.63
CA HIS A 165 4.73 -7.59 -0.74
C HIS A 165 5.10 -8.75 0.18
N ARG A 166 5.05 -8.54 1.50
CA ARG A 166 5.39 -9.57 2.49
C ARG A 166 4.14 -10.33 2.92
N THR A 167 3.82 -11.40 2.19
CA THR A 167 2.61 -12.20 2.46
C THR A 167 2.76 -13.11 3.69
N VAL A 168 3.99 -13.49 4.06
CA VAL A 168 4.33 -14.28 5.26
C VAL A 168 5.71 -13.82 5.76
N PRO A 169 5.79 -13.04 6.86
CA PRO A 169 7.07 -12.47 7.31
C PRO A 169 8.00 -13.51 7.95
N ASP A 170 7.45 -14.52 8.63
CA ASP A 170 8.19 -15.53 9.40
C ASP A 170 7.37 -16.84 9.54
N ILE A 171 8.01 -17.93 10.01
CA ILE A 171 7.37 -19.24 10.17
C ILE A 171 6.28 -19.21 11.25
N ASP A 172 6.38 -18.30 12.21
CA ASP A 172 5.39 -18.14 13.28
C ASP A 172 4.10 -17.54 12.73
N ALA A 173 4.16 -16.58 11.80
CA ALA A 173 2.99 -16.07 11.09
C ALA A 173 2.34 -17.15 10.19
N PHE A 174 3.16 -18.02 9.60
CA PHE A 174 2.66 -19.17 8.84
C PHE A 174 1.97 -20.20 9.75
N LEU A 175 2.60 -20.55 10.88
CA LEU A 175 2.07 -21.49 11.87
C LEU A 175 0.83 -20.93 12.57
N ALA A 176 0.77 -19.63 12.85
CA ALA A 176 -0.41 -18.97 13.41
C ALA A 176 -1.58 -18.95 12.42
N LYS A 177 -1.30 -18.70 11.13
CA LYS A 177 -2.33 -18.78 10.07
C LYS A 177 -2.82 -20.21 9.91
N MET A 178 -1.91 -21.19 9.85
CA MET A 178 -2.26 -22.61 9.85
C MET A 178 -3.10 -22.97 11.07
N HIS A 179 -2.64 -22.69 12.29
CA HIS A 179 -3.34 -22.98 13.53
C HIS A 179 -4.75 -22.37 13.56
N ARG A 180 -4.92 -21.14 13.06
CA ARG A 180 -6.23 -20.48 12.97
C ARG A 180 -7.16 -21.17 11.95
N TYR A 181 -6.64 -21.59 10.79
CA TYR A 181 -7.40 -22.36 9.82
C TYR A 181 -7.79 -23.75 10.35
N THR A 182 -6.84 -24.46 10.97
CA THR A 182 -7.10 -25.80 11.53
C THR A 182 -8.09 -25.75 12.69
N MET A 183 -8.03 -24.70 13.53
CA MET A 183 -9.01 -24.51 14.61
C MET A 183 -10.41 -24.22 14.09
N LEU A 184 -10.55 -23.37 13.06
CA LEU A 184 -11.84 -23.09 12.41
C LEU A 184 -12.42 -24.34 11.73
N GLU A 185 -11.58 -25.14 11.07
CA GLU A 185 -12.02 -26.38 10.44
C GLU A 185 -12.36 -27.47 11.48
N ALA A 186 -11.60 -27.55 12.57
CA ALA A 186 -11.91 -28.44 13.69
C ALA A 186 -13.23 -28.06 14.36
N GLN A 187 -13.48 -26.77 14.59
CA GLN A 187 -14.76 -26.28 15.10
C GLN A 187 -15.92 -26.58 14.13
N ALA A 188 -15.73 -26.33 12.82
CA ALA A 188 -16.73 -26.65 11.82
C ALA A 188 -17.04 -28.15 11.75
N ARG A 189 -16.04 -29.03 11.97
CA ARG A 189 -16.24 -30.49 12.03
C ARG A 189 -16.94 -30.95 13.31
N VAL A 190 -16.63 -30.35 14.46
CA VAL A 190 -17.36 -30.62 15.72
C VAL A 190 -18.82 -30.16 15.64
N GLU A 191 -19.09 -29.05 14.97
CA GLU A 191 -20.45 -28.55 14.73
C GLU A 191 -21.22 -29.38 13.69
N ALA A 192 -20.51 -30.07 12.78
CA ALA A 192 -21.10 -30.90 11.73
C ALA A 192 -21.39 -32.36 12.16
N GLY A 193 -20.87 -32.81 13.32
CA GLY A 193 -21.05 -34.16 13.86
C GLY A 193 -19.90 -35.11 13.58
#